data_AF-A0A7W0PHX9-F1
#
_entry.id   AF-A0A7W0PHX9-F1
#
_cell.length_a   1.000
_cell.length_b   1.000
_cell.length_c   1.000
_cell.angle_alpha   90.00
_cell.angle_beta   90.00
_cell.angle_gamma   90.00
#
_symmetry.space_group_name_H-M   'P 1'
#
loop_
_entity.id
_entity.type
_entity.pdbx_description
1 polymer ?
#
loop_
_entity_poly.entity_id
_entity_poly.type
_entity_poly.pdbx_seq_one_letter_code
_entity_poly.pdbx_strand_id
1 'polypeptide(L)'
;MKRLLTIAALLSLVLAASAALAAPPAGNDKDPDSASEAKAMNACKVERGTTAAGRAAFETKYGTNKNKKNAFGKCVSSKSKDKDDDEEDEADEDKNATNASKKCKAERGATAATIAAFELKYGTNKNKKNAHGKCVSKHAKQKS
;
A
#
# COMPACT_ATOMS: atom_id res chain seq x y z
N MET A 1 -31.24 -47.14 -20.80
CA MET A 1 -31.32 -48.44 -20.08
C MET A 1 -30.11 -48.53 -19.15
N LYS A 2 -30.40 -48.92 -17.90
CA LYS A 2 -29.53 -49.14 -16.72
C LYS A 2 -28.05 -49.47 -17.04
N ARG A 3 -27.06 -48.99 -16.29
CA ARG A 3 -26.70 -49.56 -14.97
C ARG A 3 -25.88 -48.59 -14.11
N LEU A 4 -26.48 -48.22 -12.96
CA LEU A 4 -25.77 -48.00 -11.70
C LEU A 4 -25.21 -49.34 -11.22
N LEU A 5 -23.95 -49.35 -10.77
CA LEU A 5 -23.44 -50.33 -9.80
C LEU A 5 -22.43 -49.62 -8.88
N THR A 6 -22.93 -49.25 -7.71
CA THR A 6 -22.17 -49.11 -6.47
C THR A 6 -21.84 -50.51 -5.93
N ILE A 7 -20.71 -50.68 -5.21
CA ILE A 7 -20.58 -51.52 -3.99
C ILE A 7 -19.13 -51.43 -3.44
N ALA A 8 -19.07 -51.03 -2.17
CA ALA A 8 -18.18 -51.43 -1.05
C ALA A 8 -16.66 -51.63 -1.31
N ALA A 9 -15.83 -50.73 -0.81
CA ALA A 9 -15.28 -50.73 0.55
C ALA A 9 -14.21 -51.80 0.78
N LEU A 10 -12.94 -51.38 0.71
CA LEU A 10 -11.87 -51.98 1.49
C LEU A 10 -11.18 -50.90 2.33
N LEU A 11 -11.46 -51.02 3.62
CA LEU A 11 -10.73 -50.51 4.77
C LEU A 11 -9.21 -50.53 4.55
N SER A 12 -8.55 -49.39 4.68
CA SER A 12 -7.10 -49.34 4.97
C SER A 12 -6.79 -48.05 5.73
N LEU A 13 -6.75 -48.23 7.04
CA LEU A 13 -5.87 -47.62 8.03
C LEU A 13 -5.69 -46.09 7.99
N VAL A 14 -6.42 -45.45 8.91
CA VAL A 14 -6.11 -44.14 9.48
C VAL A 14 -4.67 -44.15 10.01
N LEU A 15 -3.79 -43.36 9.42
CA LEU A 15 -2.65 -42.79 10.15
C LEU A 15 -2.93 -41.29 10.33
N ALA A 16 -3.50 -40.98 11.49
CA ALA A 16 -3.55 -39.62 12.00
C ALA A 16 -2.11 -39.17 12.27
N ALA A 17 -1.58 -38.33 11.39
CA ALA A 17 -0.56 -37.37 11.76
C ALA A 17 -1.19 -35.99 11.58
N SER A 18 -1.89 -35.55 12.63
CA SER A 18 -2.14 -34.14 12.87
C SER A 18 -0.79 -33.45 13.05
N ALA A 19 -0.15 -33.11 11.93
CA ALA A 19 0.82 -32.05 11.88
C ALA A 19 0.01 -30.77 12.10
N ALA A 20 -0.06 -30.37 13.38
CA ALA A 20 -0.25 -28.98 13.73
C ALA A 20 0.86 -28.21 13.01
N LEU A 21 0.56 -27.76 11.78
CA LEU A 21 1.36 -26.76 11.13
C LEU A 21 1.11 -25.51 11.97
N ALA A 22 2.03 -25.27 12.90
CA ALA A 22 2.12 -24.05 13.66
C ALA A 22 1.86 -22.90 12.70
N ALA A 23 0.67 -22.31 12.83
CA ALA A 23 0.44 -20.99 12.29
C ALA A 23 1.61 -20.14 12.80
N PRO A 24 2.38 -19.49 11.91
CA PRO A 24 3.39 -18.56 12.38
C PRO A 24 2.69 -17.59 13.32
N PRO A 25 3.30 -17.24 14.48
CA PRO A 25 2.71 -16.25 15.35
C PRO A 25 2.38 -15.02 14.50
N ALA A 26 1.11 -14.61 14.57
CA ALA A 26 0.66 -13.30 14.14
C ALA A 26 1.55 -12.29 14.87
N GLY A 27 2.56 -11.84 14.16
CA GLY A 27 3.69 -11.14 14.69
C GLY A 27 4.39 -10.53 13.49
N ASN A 28 3.81 -9.43 13.02
CA ASN A 28 4.47 -8.14 13.07
C ASN A 28 3.60 -7.19 12.26
N ASP A 29 3.29 -6.06 12.89
CA ASP A 29 2.88 -4.80 12.29
C ASP A 29 3.69 -4.55 11.02
N LYS A 30 3.20 -5.04 9.88
CA LYS A 30 3.72 -4.67 8.59
C LYS A 30 2.86 -3.52 8.16
N ASP A 31 3.40 -2.33 8.36
CA ASP A 31 2.89 -1.13 7.74
C ASP A 31 2.52 -1.48 6.28
N PRO A 32 1.27 -1.23 5.85
CA PRO A 32 0.77 -1.53 4.51
C PRO A 32 1.56 -0.77 3.43
N ASP A 33 2.27 0.29 3.85
CA ASP A 33 3.29 1.00 3.10
C ASP A 33 4.43 0.07 2.62
N SER A 34 4.83 -0.91 3.43
CA SER A 34 5.94 -1.84 3.12
C SER A 34 5.65 -2.76 1.93
N ALA A 35 4.38 -3.12 1.69
CA ALA A 35 4.00 -3.98 0.57
C ALA A 35 3.98 -3.19 -0.76
N SER A 36 3.47 -1.95 -0.73
CA SER A 36 3.51 -1.05 -1.88
C SER A 36 4.94 -0.67 -2.24
N GLU A 37 5.74 -0.33 -1.23
CA GLU A 37 7.14 0.02 -1.42
C GLU A 37 7.97 -1.17 -1.89
N ALA A 38 7.73 -2.38 -1.38
CA ALA A 38 8.40 -3.59 -1.87
C ALA A 38 8.09 -3.85 -3.36
N LYS A 39 6.85 -3.63 -3.80
CA LYS A 39 6.49 -3.73 -5.23
C LYS A 39 7.19 -2.66 -6.07
N ALA A 40 7.21 -1.41 -5.62
CA ALA A 40 7.92 -0.31 -6.27
C ALA A 40 9.44 -0.57 -6.36
N MET A 41 10.04 -1.04 -5.26
CA MET A 41 11.44 -1.45 -5.21
C MET A 41 11.75 -2.56 -6.22
N ASN A 42 10.89 -3.58 -6.32
CA ASN A 42 11.08 -4.67 -7.27
C ASN A 42 10.95 -4.21 -8.72
N ALA A 43 9.96 -3.38 -9.03
CA ALA A 43 9.83 -2.76 -10.35
C ALA A 43 11.09 -1.96 -10.73
N CYS A 44 11.60 -1.14 -9.80
CA CYS A 44 12.83 -0.37 -10.01
C CYS A 44 14.09 -1.24 -10.15
N LYS A 45 14.14 -2.40 -9.49
CA LYS A 45 15.23 -3.37 -9.67
C LYS A 45 15.20 -3.98 -11.06
N VAL A 46 14.02 -4.36 -11.56
CA VAL A 46 13.82 -4.91 -12.90
C VAL A 46 14.21 -3.87 -13.96
N GLU A 47 13.72 -2.63 -13.81
CA GLU A 47 14.01 -1.54 -14.76
C GLU A 47 15.49 -1.15 -14.78
N ARG A 48 16.16 -1.14 -13.62
CA ARG A 48 17.62 -0.89 -13.55
C ARG A 48 18.44 -1.99 -14.24
N GLY A 49 17.95 -3.22 -14.20
CA GLY A 49 18.64 -4.40 -14.72
C GLY A 49 19.97 -4.70 -14.01
N THR A 50 20.68 -5.73 -14.50
CA THR A 50 21.96 -6.20 -13.96
C THR A 50 23.16 -5.81 -14.83
N THR A 51 22.94 -5.24 -16.01
CA THR A 51 23.99 -4.82 -16.94
C THR A 51 24.53 -3.43 -16.59
N ALA A 52 25.79 -3.16 -16.94
CA ALA A 52 26.38 -1.83 -16.75
C ALA A 52 25.65 -0.76 -17.59
N ALA A 53 25.27 -1.10 -18.82
CA ALA A 53 24.51 -0.22 -19.70
C ALA A 53 23.12 0.09 -19.13
N GLY A 54 22.40 -0.91 -18.60
CA GLY A 54 21.10 -0.72 -17.95
C GLY A 54 21.19 0.18 -16.73
N ARG A 55 22.22 -0.01 -15.89
CA ARG A 55 22.47 0.87 -14.75
C ARG A 55 22.76 2.31 -15.16
N ALA A 56 23.57 2.53 -16.19
CA ALA A 56 23.90 3.88 -16.67
C ALA A 56 22.68 4.60 -17.28
N ALA A 57 21.84 3.86 -18.03
CA ALA A 57 20.58 4.36 -18.55
C ALA A 57 19.61 4.71 -17.42
N PHE A 58 19.48 3.83 -16.41
CA PHE A 58 18.65 4.05 -15.23
C PHE A 58 19.11 5.25 -14.40
N GLU A 59 20.41 5.38 -14.16
CA GLU A 59 21.01 6.54 -13.49
C GLU A 59 20.77 7.83 -14.27
N THR A 60 20.74 7.78 -15.60
CA THR A 60 20.43 8.95 -16.44
C THR A 60 18.94 9.28 -16.44
N LYS A 61 18.07 8.27 -16.37
CA LYS A 61 16.62 8.43 -16.32
C LYS A 61 16.13 9.01 -14.99
N TYR A 62 16.67 8.53 -13.87
CA TYR A 62 16.16 8.89 -12.53
C TYR A 62 17.15 9.68 -11.67
N GLY A 63 18.44 9.68 -12.00
CA GLY A 63 19.47 10.34 -11.22
C GLY A 63 19.51 11.83 -11.50
N THR A 64 19.36 12.64 -10.46
CA THR A 64 19.35 14.11 -10.58
C THR A 64 20.51 14.77 -9.85
N ASN A 65 21.22 14.04 -8.99
CA ASN A 65 22.38 14.55 -8.28
C ASN A 65 23.69 14.32 -9.06
N LYS A 66 24.78 15.00 -8.66
CA LYS A 66 26.07 14.96 -9.35
C LYS A 66 26.63 13.55 -9.58
N ASN A 67 26.31 12.59 -8.71
CA ASN A 67 26.77 11.20 -8.79
C ASN A 67 25.68 10.21 -9.22
N LYS A 68 24.48 10.69 -9.59
CA LYS A 68 23.28 9.94 -9.99
C LYS A 68 22.82 8.83 -9.03
N LYS A 69 23.37 8.75 -7.81
CA LYS A 69 23.06 7.69 -6.83
C LYS A 69 21.68 7.81 -6.19
N ASN A 70 21.01 8.94 -6.36
CA ASN A 70 19.62 9.09 -5.94
C ASN A 70 18.61 8.45 -6.91
N ALA A 71 19.06 7.91 -8.06
CA ALA A 71 18.19 7.32 -9.08
C ALA A 71 17.24 6.25 -8.54
N PHE A 72 17.73 5.32 -7.71
CA PHE A 72 16.89 4.24 -7.20
C PHE A 72 15.79 4.75 -6.26
N GLY A 73 16.14 5.63 -5.32
CA GLY A 73 15.14 6.26 -4.44
C GLY A 73 14.14 7.13 -5.20
N LYS A 74 14.58 7.79 -6.29
CA LYS A 74 13.68 8.54 -7.17
C LYS A 74 12.72 7.64 -7.93
N CYS A 75 13.20 6.54 -8.48
CA CYS A 75 12.34 5.55 -9.13
C CYS A 75 11.27 5.02 -8.16
N VAL A 76 11.66 4.61 -6.94
CA VAL A 76 10.71 4.10 -5.94
C VAL A 76 9.70 5.18 -5.57
N SER A 77 10.15 6.41 -5.28
CA SER A 77 9.26 7.52 -4.96
C SER A 77 8.31 7.90 -6.10
N SER A 78 8.74 7.80 -7.36
CA SER A 78 7.87 8.01 -8.51
C SER A 78 6.82 6.90 -8.63
N LYS A 79 7.22 5.64 -8.53
CA LYS A 79 6.29 4.50 -8.65
C LYS A 79 5.29 4.42 -7.50
N SER A 80 5.65 4.87 -6.30
CA SER A 80 4.71 4.98 -5.19
C SER A 80 3.71 6.13 -5.40
N LYS A 81 4.08 7.19 -6.15
CA LYS A 81 3.18 8.28 -6.53
C LYS A 81 2.30 7.95 -7.72
N ASP A 82 2.81 7.25 -8.73
CA ASP A 82 2.01 6.91 -9.92
C ASP A 82 0.86 5.94 -9.57
N LYS A 83 1.06 5.09 -8.55
CA LYS A 83 0.00 4.24 -7.99
C LYS A 83 -1.07 4.98 -7.19
N ASP A 84 -0.90 6.28 -6.98
CA ASP A 84 -1.96 7.11 -6.43
C ASP A 84 -3.04 7.45 -7.47
N ASP A 85 -2.74 7.28 -8.76
CA ASP A 85 -3.58 7.71 -9.88
C ASP A 85 -4.17 6.53 -10.69
N ASP A 86 -3.49 5.37 -10.77
CA ASP A 86 -3.95 4.22 -11.57
C ASP A 86 -4.15 2.93 -10.73
N GLU A 87 -5.38 2.40 -10.79
CA GLU A 87 -5.84 1.02 -10.56
C GLU A 87 -6.14 0.50 -9.12
N GLU A 88 -7.46 0.43 -8.87
CA GLU A 88 -8.28 -0.76 -8.54
C GLU A 88 -7.65 -1.96 -7.79
N ASP A 89 -8.44 -2.42 -6.82
CA ASP A 89 -8.45 -3.72 -6.13
C ASP A 89 -7.49 -3.98 -4.93
N GLU A 90 -8.16 -4.30 -3.83
CA GLU A 90 -7.78 -5.00 -2.59
C GLU A 90 -6.70 -4.39 -1.66
N ALA A 91 -7.17 -3.55 -0.72
CA ALA A 91 -6.78 -3.44 0.71
C ALA A 91 -7.43 -2.16 1.29
N ASP A 92 -8.59 -2.30 1.93
CA ASP A 92 -9.61 -1.24 2.07
C ASP A 92 -9.33 -0.12 3.09
N GLU A 93 -8.49 -0.32 4.11
CA GLU A 93 -8.39 0.67 5.19
C GLU A 93 -7.29 1.72 4.95
N ASP A 94 -6.13 1.31 4.44
CA ASP A 94 -4.96 2.20 4.34
C ASP A 94 -4.95 3.06 3.08
N LYS A 95 -5.46 2.51 1.97
CA LYS A 95 -5.73 3.31 0.77
C LYS A 95 -6.86 4.31 1.03
N ASN A 96 -7.84 3.98 1.86
CA ASN A 96 -8.90 4.91 2.24
C ASN A 96 -8.35 6.07 3.08
N ALA A 97 -7.49 5.80 4.08
CA ALA A 97 -6.82 6.84 4.85
C ALA A 97 -5.92 7.73 3.96
N THR A 98 -5.21 7.15 2.98
CA THR A 98 -4.36 7.88 2.03
C THR A 98 -5.19 8.77 1.09
N ASN A 99 -6.27 8.24 0.52
CA ASN A 99 -7.20 9.00 -0.32
C ASN A 99 -7.95 10.08 0.47
N ALA A 100 -8.36 9.78 1.71
CA ALA A 100 -8.91 10.74 2.64
C ALA A 100 -7.90 11.86 2.95
N SER A 101 -6.63 11.52 3.20
CA SER A 101 -5.55 12.48 3.44
C SER A 101 -5.33 13.41 2.25
N LYS A 102 -5.33 12.89 1.01
CA LYS A 102 -5.27 13.72 -0.21
C LYS A 102 -6.46 14.68 -0.30
N LYS A 103 -7.69 14.18 -0.11
CA LYS A 103 -8.91 15.01 -0.09
C LYS A 103 -8.84 16.10 0.97
N CYS A 104 -8.41 15.76 2.18
CA CYS A 104 -8.24 16.69 3.28
C CYS A 104 -7.13 17.72 3.04
N LYS A 105 -6.06 17.36 2.33
CA LYS A 105 -5.03 18.30 1.89
C LYS A 105 -5.58 19.28 0.84
N ALA A 106 -6.31 18.76 -0.14
CA ALA A 106 -6.95 19.58 -1.17
C ALA A 106 -7.95 20.57 -0.55
N GLU A 107 -8.81 20.11 0.37
CA GLU A 107 -9.79 20.95 1.05
C GLU A 107 -9.15 22.02 1.95
N ARG A 108 -8.01 21.70 2.60
CA ARG A 108 -7.27 22.69 3.40
C ARG A 108 -6.72 23.84 2.55
N GLY A 109 -6.37 23.55 1.30
CA GLY A 109 -5.69 24.51 0.43
C GLY A 109 -4.32 24.93 0.96
N ALA A 110 -3.74 25.96 0.35
CA ALA A 110 -2.40 26.46 0.67
C ALA A 110 -2.41 27.88 1.28
N THR A 111 -3.57 28.54 1.33
CA THR A 111 -3.67 29.93 1.82
C THR A 111 -4.00 29.96 3.31
N ALA A 112 -3.58 31.01 4.01
CA ALA A 112 -3.90 31.19 5.42
C ALA A 112 -5.42 31.21 5.67
N ALA A 113 -6.20 31.82 4.76
CA ALA A 113 -7.65 31.88 4.84
C ALA A 113 -8.30 30.49 4.72
N THR A 114 -7.90 29.67 3.73
CA THR A 114 -8.42 28.31 3.57
C THR A 114 -7.99 27.39 4.71
N ILE A 115 -6.75 27.55 5.20
CA ILE A 115 -6.25 26.81 6.37
C ILE A 115 -7.07 27.15 7.61
N ALA A 116 -7.35 28.43 7.87
CA ALA A 116 -8.16 28.85 9.02
C ALA A 116 -9.60 28.34 8.92
N ALA A 117 -10.22 28.39 7.73
CA ALA A 117 -11.54 27.84 7.49
C ALA A 117 -11.57 26.30 7.68
N PHE A 118 -10.53 25.60 7.23
CA PHE A 118 -10.37 24.16 7.43
C PHE A 118 -10.19 23.79 8.91
N GLU A 119 -9.36 24.55 9.64
CA GLU A 119 -9.16 24.41 11.08
C GLU A 119 -10.45 24.68 11.86
N LEU A 120 -11.28 25.65 11.43
CA LEU A 120 -12.61 25.89 12.00
C LEU A 120 -13.58 24.73 11.73
N LYS A 121 -13.52 24.14 10.54
CA LYS A 121 -14.43 23.06 10.13
C LYS A 121 -14.14 21.72 10.82
N TYR A 122 -12.86 21.37 10.98
CA TYR A 122 -12.46 20.04 11.48
C TYR A 122 -11.73 20.07 12.83
N GLY A 123 -11.17 21.21 13.25
CA GLY A 123 -10.40 21.33 14.47
C GLY A 123 -11.31 21.38 15.70
N THR A 124 -11.05 20.50 16.67
CA THR A 124 -11.85 20.40 17.90
C THR A 124 -11.06 20.70 19.17
N ASN A 125 -9.73 20.79 19.09
CA ASN A 125 -8.88 21.14 20.23
C ASN A 125 -8.66 22.66 20.33
N LYS A 126 -8.13 23.14 21.47
CA LYS A 126 -7.89 24.56 21.75
C LYS A 126 -7.12 25.29 20.63
N ASN A 127 -6.20 24.58 19.97
CA ASN A 127 -5.32 25.15 18.94
C ASN A 127 -5.71 24.74 17.50
N LYS A 128 -6.82 24.02 17.33
CA LYS A 128 -7.36 23.46 16.06
C LYS A 128 -6.40 22.62 15.21
N LYS A 129 -5.20 22.30 15.69
CA LYS A 129 -4.18 21.53 14.95
C LYS A 129 -4.54 20.06 14.71
N ASN A 130 -5.58 19.54 15.37
CA ASN A 130 -6.08 18.19 15.09
C ASN A 130 -7.02 18.12 13.87
N ALA A 131 -7.28 19.24 13.19
CA ALA A 131 -8.19 19.33 12.05
C ALA A 131 -7.88 18.33 10.93
N HIS A 132 -6.60 18.14 10.57
CA HIS A 132 -6.25 17.20 9.51
C HIS A 132 -6.59 15.76 9.88
N GLY A 133 -6.19 15.32 11.08
CA GLY A 133 -6.50 13.97 11.56
C GLY A 133 -8.00 13.73 11.65
N LYS A 134 -8.77 14.72 12.14
CA LYS A 134 -10.24 14.64 12.21
C LYS A 134 -10.89 14.54 10.83
N CYS A 135 -10.40 15.31 9.85
CA CYS A 135 -10.85 15.21 8.47
C CYS A 135 -10.60 13.81 7.90
N VAL A 136 -9.38 13.27 8.08
CA VAL A 136 -9.01 11.93 7.59
C VAL A 136 -9.88 10.86 8.24
N SER A 137 -10.03 10.88 9.57
CA SER A 137 -10.89 9.92 10.27
C SER A 137 -12.36 10.00 9.86
N LYS A 138 -12.87 11.19 9.52
CA LYS A 138 -14.24 11.35 9.02
C LYS A 138 -14.42 10.73 7.64
N HIS A 139 -13.50 11.00 6.72
CA HIS A 139 -13.55 10.45 5.37
C HIS A 139 -13.28 8.95 5.33
N ALA A 140 -12.41 8.43 6.19
CA ALA A 140 -12.19 6.99 6.34
C ALA A 140 -13.49 6.28 6.77
N LYS A 141 -14.17 6.79 7.81
CA LYS A 141 -15.44 6.24 8.33
C LYS A 141 -16.63 6.36 7.38
N GLN A 142 -16.62 7.32 6.46
CA GLN A 142 -17.71 7.50 5.49
C GLN A 142 -17.67 6.51 4.31
N LYS A 143 -16.56 5.80 4.15
CA LYS A 143 -16.33 4.80 3.11
C LYS A 143 -16.31 3.36 3.66
N SER A 144 -16.55 3.20 4.96
CA SER A 144 -16.76 1.92 5.66
C SER A 144 -18.21 1.47 5.55
#